data_AF-A0A397A5N0-F1
#
_entry.id   AF-A0A397A5N0-F1
#
_cell.length_a   1.000
_cell.length_b   1.000
_cell.length_c   1.000
_cell.angle_alpha   90.00
_cell.angle_beta   90.00
_cell.angle_gamma   90.00
#
_symmetry.space_group_name_H-M   'P 1'
#
loop_
_entity.id
_entity.type
_entity.pdbx_description
1 polymer ?
#
loop_
_entity_poly.entity_id
_entity_poly.type
_entity_poly.pdbx_seq_one_letter_code
_entity_poly.pdbx_strand_id
1 'polypeptide(L)'
;LKVATQCLSFFTHKFGIPYPLAKLDMLAIPDFSAGAMENWGVVTYREMRLLIDDQASSLAQKTATARTVCHELAHQWYFLDLRDNILSFDPTFG
;
A
#
# COMPACT_ATOMS: atom_id res chain seq x y z
N LEU A 1 -4.90 -10.41 -2.96
CA LEU A 1 -6.03 -9.85 -2.17
C LEU A 1 -5.89 -10.08 -0.66
N LYS A 2 -5.76 -11.31 -0.16
CA LYS A 2 -5.67 -11.61 1.29
C LYS A 2 -4.59 -10.83 2.04
N VAL A 3 -3.38 -10.73 1.48
CA VAL A 3 -2.29 -9.96 2.10
C VAL A 3 -2.64 -8.47 2.20
N ALA A 4 -3.24 -7.89 1.15
CA ALA A 4 -3.60 -6.48 1.12
C ALA A 4 -4.64 -6.12 2.19
N THR A 5 -5.68 -6.95 2.36
CA THR A 5 -6.70 -6.71 3.39
C THR A 5 -6.12 -6.82 4.80
N GLN A 6 -5.29 -7.83 5.06
CA GLN A 6 -4.59 -7.97 6.34
C GLN A 6 -3.65 -6.79 6.61
N CYS A 7 -2.95 -6.31 5.58
CA CYS A 7 -2.04 -5.19 5.67
C CYS A 7 -2.75 -3.85 5.96
N LEU A 8 -3.85 -3.56 5.24
CA LEU A 8 -4.72 -2.41 5.49
C LEU A 8 -5.26 -2.43 6.93
N SER A 9 -5.76 -3.58 7.40
CA SER A 9 -6.21 -3.72 8.79
C SER A 9 -5.06 -3.49 9.76
N PHE A 10 -3.89 -4.09 9.52
CA PHE A 10 -2.72 -3.93 10.39
C PHE A 10 -2.31 -2.46 10.53
N PHE A 11 -2.18 -1.72 9.42
CA PHE A 11 -1.77 -0.31 9.48
C PHE A 11 -2.84 0.60 10.09
N THR A 12 -4.12 0.33 9.83
CA THR A 12 -5.23 1.03 10.50
C THR A 12 -5.13 0.90 12.03
N HIS A 13 -4.91 -0.32 12.54
CA HIS A 13 -4.78 -0.54 13.98
C HIS A 13 -3.46 0.01 14.53
N LYS A 14 -2.36 -0.13 13.79
CA LYS A 14 -1.03 0.29 14.23
C LYS A 14 -0.92 1.81 14.38
N PHE A 15 -1.49 2.57 13.45
CA PHE A 15 -1.43 4.04 13.46
C PHE A 15 -2.65 4.68 14.10
N GLY A 16 -3.73 3.93 14.34
CA GLY A 16 -4.98 4.48 14.88
C GLY A 16 -5.74 5.37 13.90
N ILE A 17 -5.30 5.45 12.65
CA ILE A 17 -5.88 6.28 11.59
C ILE A 17 -6.60 5.36 10.60
N PRO A 18 -7.91 5.52 10.37
CA PRO A 18 -8.62 4.75 9.36
C PRO A 18 -8.12 5.11 7.96
N TYR A 19 -8.13 4.12 7.05
CA TYR A 19 -7.86 4.41 5.64
C TYR A 19 -8.92 5.42 5.13
N PRO A 20 -8.51 6.56 4.54
CA PRO A 20 -9.41 7.71 4.33
C PRO A 20 -10.25 7.62 3.07
N LEU A 21 -9.88 6.77 2.10
CA LEU A 21 -10.62 6.61 0.86
C LEU A 21 -11.58 5.42 0.96
N ALA A 22 -12.72 5.51 0.26
CA ALA A 22 -13.73 4.45 0.25
C ALA A 22 -13.23 3.14 -0.41
N LYS A 23 -12.20 3.22 -1.25
CA LYS A 23 -11.61 2.09 -1.94
C LYS A 23 -10.12 2.29 -2.17
N LEU A 24 -9.44 1.17 -2.40
CA LEU A 24 -8.06 1.09 -2.85
C LEU A 24 -7.99 0.03 -3.95
N ASP A 25 -7.58 0.45 -5.15
CA ASP A 25 -7.39 -0.44 -6.29
C ASP A 25 -5.92 -0.89 -6.38
N MET A 26 -5.68 -2.13 -6.78
CA MET A 26 -4.33 -2.68 -7.04
C MET A 26 -4.28 -3.19 -8.49
N LEU A 27 -3.44 -2.57 -9.32
CA LEU A 27 -3.35 -2.88 -10.75
C LEU A 27 -2.04 -3.58 -11.09
N ALA A 28 -2.14 -4.73 -11.78
CA ALA A 28 -0.99 -5.40 -12.38
C ALA A 28 -0.72 -4.81 -13.77
N ILE A 29 0.50 -4.32 -13.98
CA ILE A 29 0.96 -3.73 -15.24
C ILE A 29 2.03 -4.68 -15.84
N PRO A 30 1.85 -5.16 -17.09
CA PRO A 30 2.77 -6.11 -17.73
C PRO A 30 4.19 -5.53 -17.92
N ASP A 31 4.26 -4.31 -18.45
CA ASP A 31 5.52 -3.59 -18.66
C ASP A 31 5.57 -2.35 -17.78
N PHE A 32 6.15 -2.54 -16.59
CA PHE A 32 6.34 -1.49 -15.61
C PHE A 32 7.83 -1.36 -15.30
N SER A 33 8.38 -0.16 -15.54
CA SER A 33 9.81 0.13 -15.35
C SER A 33 10.21 0.07 -13.88
N ALA A 34 9.31 0.48 -12.98
CA ALA A 34 9.45 0.32 -11.54
C ALA A 34 8.92 -1.05 -11.06
N GLY A 35 9.20 -1.39 -9.80
CA GLY A 35 8.67 -2.61 -9.18
C GLY A 35 7.18 -2.48 -8.80
N ALA A 36 6.82 -1.33 -8.23
CA ALA A 36 5.47 -0.88 -7.91
C ALA A 36 5.49 0.64 -7.65
N MET A 37 4.32 1.26 -7.53
CA MET A 37 4.15 2.68 -7.24
C MET A 37 2.87 2.92 -6.44
N GLU A 38 3.01 3.69 -5.38
CA GLU A 38 2.06 3.90 -4.29
C GLU A 38 1.01 4.99 -4.52
N ASN A 39 0.55 5.18 -5.77
CA ASN A 39 -0.41 6.25 -6.05
C ASN A 39 -1.65 6.12 -5.15
N TRP A 40 -2.07 7.24 -4.56
CA TRP A 40 -3.09 7.23 -3.51
C TRP A 40 -4.44 6.77 -4.07
N GLY A 41 -4.96 5.66 -3.52
CA GLY A 41 -6.21 5.04 -3.98
C GLY A 41 -6.06 4.07 -5.16
N VAL A 42 -4.93 4.07 -5.89
CA VAL A 42 -4.67 3.15 -7.02
C VAL A 42 -3.19 2.76 -7.06
N VAL A 43 -2.83 1.67 -6.41
CA VAL A 43 -1.45 1.19 -6.37
C VAL A 43 -1.16 0.34 -7.60
N THR A 44 -0.09 0.65 -8.32
CA THR A 44 0.31 -0.07 -9.54
C THR A 44 1.51 -0.97 -9.26
N TYR A 45 1.50 -2.18 -9.77
CA TYR A 45 2.54 -3.18 -9.57
C TYR A 45 2.99 -3.75 -10.90
N ARG A 46 4.27 -4.11 -11.03
CA ARG A 46 4.68 -5.04 -12.09
C ARG A 46 3.98 -6.39 -11.86
N GLU A 47 3.49 -7.05 -12.91
CA GLU A 47 2.73 -8.32 -12.80
C GLU A 47 3.34 -9.34 -11.84
N MET A 48 4.64 -9.60 -11.98
CA MET A 48 5.40 -10.55 -11.15
C MET A 48 5.49 -10.17 -9.66
N ARG A 49 5.04 -8.95 -9.29
CA ARG A 49 5.03 -8.40 -7.94
C ARG A 49 3.62 -8.29 -7.34
N LEU A 50 2.59 -8.76 -8.06
CA LEU A 50 1.20 -8.77 -7.56
C LEU A 50 0.51 -10.12 -7.76
N LEU A 51 0.75 -10.76 -8.90
CA LEU A 51 0.10 -12.01 -9.26
C LEU A 51 0.87 -13.20 -8.68
N ILE A 52 0.15 -14.09 -8.00
CA ILE A 52 0.69 -15.33 -7.41
C ILE A 52 -0.16 -16.49 -7.90
N ASP A 53 0.53 -17.55 -8.32
CA ASP A 53 -0.04 -18.87 -8.57
C ASP A 53 0.26 -19.76 -7.36
N ASP A 54 -0.77 -20.37 -6.77
CA ASP A 54 -0.57 -21.14 -5.56
C ASP A 54 0.22 -22.43 -5.75
N GLN A 55 0.18 -23.01 -6.95
CA GLN A 55 0.87 -24.25 -7.32
C GLN A 55 2.23 -23.96 -7.93
N ALA A 56 2.35 -22.89 -8.72
CA ALA A 56 3.56 -22.61 -9.49
C ALA A 56 4.50 -21.59 -8.84
N SER A 57 4.01 -20.67 -8.00
CA SER A 57 4.87 -19.66 -7.39
C SER A 57 5.67 -20.21 -6.21
N SER A 58 6.97 -19.94 -6.21
CA SER A 58 7.85 -20.34 -5.11
C SER A 58 7.55 -19.57 -3.82
N LEU A 59 7.93 -20.13 -2.67
CA LEU A 59 7.81 -19.42 -1.38
C LEU A 59 8.53 -18.07 -1.40
N ALA A 60 9.67 -17.99 -2.08
CA ALA A 60 10.42 -16.75 -2.25
C ALA A 60 9.61 -15.69 -3.05
N GLN A 61 8.95 -16.09 -4.14
CA GLN A 61 8.07 -15.20 -4.92
C GLN A 61 6.85 -14.75 -4.11
N LYS A 62 6.19 -15.68 -3.39
CA LYS A 62 5.05 -15.36 -2.52
C LYS A 62 5.46 -14.35 -1.43
N THR A 63 6.62 -14.56 -0.81
CA THR A 63 7.17 -13.66 0.23
C THR A 63 7.55 -12.30 -0.35
N ALA A 64 8.21 -12.27 -1.50
CA ALA A 64 8.60 -11.03 -2.17
C ALA A 64 7.38 -10.20 -2.57
N THR A 65 6.34 -10.84 -3.12
CA THR A 65 5.08 -10.19 -3.48
C THR A 65 4.37 -9.65 -2.25
N ALA A 66 4.26 -10.44 -1.18
CA ALA A 66 3.66 -9.98 0.07
C ALA A 66 4.40 -8.75 0.63
N ARG A 67 5.74 -8.77 0.60
CA ARG A 67 6.56 -7.63 1.03
C ARG A 67 6.33 -6.39 0.18
N THR A 68 6.28 -6.51 -1.15
CA THR A 68 6.02 -5.37 -2.05
C THR A 68 4.62 -4.81 -1.82
N VAL A 69 3.59 -5.66 -1.72
CA VAL A 69 2.24 -5.20 -1.37
C VAL A 69 2.24 -4.43 -0.06
N CYS A 70 2.84 -4.98 1.01
CA CYS A 70 2.90 -4.28 2.29
C CYS A 70 3.69 -2.97 2.24
N HIS A 71 4.73 -2.87 1.41
CA HIS A 71 5.51 -1.64 1.23
C HIS A 71 4.65 -0.52 0.66
N GLU A 72 3.97 -0.76 -0.46
CA GLU A 72 3.17 0.28 -1.10
C GLU A 72 1.95 0.68 -0.27
N LEU A 73 1.36 -0.27 0.46
CA LEU A 73 0.24 0.03 1.36
C LEU A 73 0.68 0.83 2.59
N ALA A 74 1.92 0.67 3.06
CA ALA A 74 2.45 1.48 4.16
C ALA A 74 2.53 2.96 3.78
N HIS A 75 2.90 3.25 2.52
CA HIS A 75 2.97 4.63 2.01
C HIS A 75 1.64 5.36 2.10
N GLN A 76 0.51 4.65 2.04
CA GLN A 76 -0.81 5.25 2.20
C GLN A 76 -0.99 5.95 3.56
N TRP A 77 -0.33 5.48 4.62
CA TRP A 77 -0.32 6.12 5.94
C TRP A 77 0.83 7.10 6.11
N TYR A 78 1.99 6.84 5.49
CA TYR A 78 3.12 7.78 5.54
C TYR A 78 2.75 9.14 4.94
N PHE A 79 2.00 9.16 3.83
CA PHE A 79 1.50 10.41 3.26
C PHE A 79 0.39 11.05 4.08
N LEU A 80 -0.34 10.28 4.91
CA LEU A 80 -1.38 10.83 5.79
C LEU A 80 -0.77 11.48 7.03
N ASP A 81 0.20 10.83 7.68
CA ASP A 81 0.93 11.40 8.82
C ASP A 81 1.63 12.72 8.44
N LEU A 82 2.18 12.81 7.22
CA LEU A 82 2.75 14.06 6.70
C LEU A 82 1.67 15.11 6.36
N ARG A 83 0.50 14.71 5.88
CA ARG A 83 -0.61 15.64 5.60
C ARG A 83 -1.26 16.15 6.87
N ASP A 84 -1.46 15.30 7.88
CA ASP A 84 -2.02 15.71 9.15
C ASP A 84 -1.04 16.59 9.93
N ASN A 85 0.29 16.44 9.75
CA ASN A 85 1.28 17.40 10.25
C ASN A 85 1.41 18.70 9.45
N ILE A 86 0.91 18.76 8.21
CA ILE A 86 0.87 19.99 7.39
C ILE A 86 -0.49 20.70 7.51
N LEU A 87 -1.57 19.96 7.73
CA LEU A 87 -2.94 20.47 7.91
C LEU A 87 -3.29 20.74 9.38
N SER A 88 -2.45 20.32 10.34
CA SER A 88 -2.53 20.75 11.74
C SER A 88 -1.78 22.05 12.03
N PHE A 89 -1.45 22.86 11.02
CA PHE A 89 -1.08 24.26 11.26
C PHE A 89 -2.31 25.01 11.78
N ASP A 90 -2.50 24.92 13.10
CA ASP A 90 -3.42 25.74 13.86
C ASP A 90 -2.97 27.20 13.76
N PRO A 91 -3.76 28.10 13.13
CA PRO A 91 -3.39 29.50 12.98
C PRO A 91 -3.48 30.30 14.30
N THR A 92 -3.78 29.65 15.43
CA THR A 92 -3.95 30.34 16.72
C THR A 92 -2.69 30.47 17.58
N PHE A 93 -1.55 29.90 17.17
CA PHE A 93 -0.25 30.17 17.79
C PHE A 93 0.63 31.04 16.89
N GLY A 94 0.39 32.35 16.98
CA GLY A 94 1.37 33.41 16.66
C GLY A 94 2.05 33.92 17.92
#